data_AF-A0A154PQR9-F1
#
_entry.id   AF-A0A154PQR9-F1
#
_cell.length_a   1.000
_cell.length_b   1.000
_cell.length_c   1.000
_cell.angle_alpha   90.00
_cell.angle_beta   90.00
_cell.angle_gamma   90.00
#
_symmetry.space_group_name_H-M   'P 1'
#
loop_
_entity.id
_entity.type
_entity.pdbx_description
1 polymer ?
#
loop_
_entity_poly.entity_id
_entity_poly.type
_entity_poly.pdbx_seq_one_letter_code
_entity_poly.pdbx_strand_id
1 'polypeptide(L)'
;MSSRGKKNKKKILTRRPRHVVGKEEKYRQERDKSDKEDEESADEEDWPLSFPVAMWDLEQCDPKKCSGRKLARHGLVKMLRLGVRFSGLVLTPVGQKCVSPADHDIVRDYGCAVVDCSWARLDDTPFGRMRTPNPRLLPFLVAANPINYGKPCQLSCVEAIAAALTITGFPEEGKFYLSKFSWGHSFLELNDELLKKYALCANAVEVIAAQEQFLVDAKQERIDRLAVSDFPPTDSESEEEKEEPVLTNTASEVEERLTDLNIT
;
A
#
# COMPACT_ATOMS: atom_id res chain seq x y z
N MET A 1 34.63 60.92 -50.69
CA MET A 1 33.84 59.79 -51.24
C MET A 1 33.15 59.06 -50.09
N SER A 2 31.85 58.83 -50.25
CA SER A 2 30.91 58.25 -49.28
C SER A 2 31.22 56.78 -48.99
N SER A 3 31.06 56.33 -47.73
CA SER A 3 30.84 54.92 -47.38
C SER A 3 30.17 54.80 -46.00
N ARG A 4 28.84 54.67 -46.03
CA ARG A 4 27.95 54.29 -44.92
C ARG A 4 28.28 52.87 -44.41
N GLY A 5 28.58 52.72 -43.13
CA GLY A 5 28.53 51.45 -42.41
C GLY A 5 27.39 51.43 -41.39
N LYS A 6 26.24 50.85 -41.74
CA LYS A 6 25.08 50.67 -40.84
C LYS A 6 25.43 49.66 -39.74
N LYS A 7 25.47 50.09 -38.46
CA LYS A 7 25.52 49.18 -37.31
C LYS A 7 24.13 48.60 -37.06
N ASN A 8 23.95 47.31 -37.38
CA ASN A 8 22.71 46.58 -37.19
C ASN A 8 22.53 46.22 -35.69
N LYS A 9 21.77 47.03 -34.95
CA LYS A 9 21.23 46.65 -33.63
C LYS A 9 20.13 45.62 -33.84
N LYS A 10 20.37 44.34 -33.53
CA LYS A 10 19.38 43.33 -33.12
C LYS A 10 20.05 41.95 -32.97
N LYS A 11 20.60 41.65 -31.80
CA LYS A 11 20.69 40.29 -31.27
C LYS A 11 19.97 40.29 -29.93
N ILE A 12 18.66 40.20 -29.99
CA ILE A 12 17.83 39.84 -28.85
C ILE A 12 18.26 38.42 -28.46
N LEU A 13 18.81 38.30 -27.25
CA LEU A 13 19.06 37.03 -26.58
C LEU A 13 17.73 36.28 -26.51
N THR A 14 17.53 35.29 -27.38
CA THR A 14 16.50 34.28 -27.20
C THR A 14 16.91 33.45 -25.98
N ARG A 15 16.48 33.90 -24.80
CA ARG A 15 16.55 33.09 -23.57
C ARG A 15 15.82 31.79 -23.85
N ARG A 16 16.57 30.66 -23.84
CA ARG A 16 15.97 29.33 -23.85
C ARG A 16 14.91 29.28 -22.74
N PRO A 17 13.68 28.83 -23.02
CA PRO A 17 12.68 28.68 -21.97
C PRO A 17 13.23 27.74 -20.92
N ARG A 18 13.32 28.24 -19.68
CA ARG A 18 13.76 27.47 -18.53
C ARG A 18 12.63 26.48 -18.26
N HIS A 19 12.81 25.23 -18.66
CA HIS A 19 11.86 24.17 -18.37
C HIS A 19 11.89 23.95 -16.85
N VAL A 20 10.93 24.53 -16.15
CA VAL A 20 10.75 24.34 -14.72
C VAL A 20 9.93 23.08 -14.56
N VAL A 21 10.60 21.98 -14.26
CA VAL A 21 9.98 20.72 -13.90
C VAL A 21 9.12 20.96 -12.65
N GLY A 22 7.84 20.61 -12.71
CA GLY A 22 6.93 20.76 -11.57
C GLY A 22 7.40 19.92 -10.39
N LYS A 23 7.04 20.31 -9.15
CA LYS A 23 7.45 19.61 -7.92
C LYS A 23 7.14 18.10 -8.00
N GLU A 24 5.99 17.75 -8.56
CA GLU A 24 5.51 16.38 -8.76
C GLU A 24 6.34 15.59 -9.78
N GLU A 25 6.76 16.23 -10.87
CA GLU A 25 7.59 15.62 -11.90
C GLU A 25 9.04 15.45 -11.43
N LYS A 26 9.52 16.36 -10.57
CA LYS A 26 10.81 16.23 -9.90
C LYS A 26 10.83 15.02 -8.96
N TYR A 27 9.78 14.84 -8.16
CA TYR A 27 9.64 13.64 -7.33
C TYR A 27 9.57 12.35 -8.16
N ARG A 28 8.92 12.39 -9.33
CA ARG A 28 8.88 11.24 -10.25
C ARG A 28 10.26 10.92 -10.82
N GLN A 29 11.02 11.93 -11.23
CA GLN A 29 12.39 11.76 -11.75
C GLN A 29 13.36 11.27 -10.67
N GLU A 30 13.24 11.76 -9.44
CA GLU A 30 14.02 11.27 -8.29
C GLU A 30 13.70 9.80 -7.98
N ARG A 31 12.42 9.39 -8.06
CA ARG A 31 11.99 7.98 -7.91
C ARG A 31 12.53 7.08 -9.02
N ASP A 32 12.39 7.49 -10.28
CA ASP A 32 12.91 6.72 -11.42
C ASP A 32 14.44 6.58 -11.35
N LYS A 33 15.12 7.52 -10.67
CA LYS A 33 16.57 7.46 -10.43
C LYS A 33 16.91 6.52 -9.28
N SER A 34 16.21 6.59 -8.15
CA SER A 34 16.41 5.65 -7.03
C SER A 34 16.13 4.21 -7.45
N ASP A 35 15.08 3.97 -8.24
CA ASP A 35 14.74 2.64 -8.74
C ASP A 35 15.82 2.07 -9.68
N LYS A 36 16.59 2.93 -10.38
CA LYS A 36 17.75 2.52 -11.20
C LYS A 36 19.00 2.27 -10.36
N GLU A 37 19.21 3.06 -9.31
CA GLU A 37 20.32 2.83 -8.37
C GLU A 37 20.12 1.50 -7.62
N ASP A 38 18.87 1.13 -7.30
CA ASP A 38 18.50 -0.21 -6.78
C ASP A 38 18.75 -1.36 -7.79
N GLU A 39 18.79 -1.09 -9.10
CA GLU A 39 19.13 -2.11 -10.12
C GLU A 39 20.64 -2.37 -10.20
N GLU A 40 21.47 -1.38 -9.85
CA GLU A 40 22.94 -1.48 -9.90
C GLU A 40 23.55 -2.06 -8.59
N SER A 41 22.79 -2.12 -7.49
CA SER A 41 23.21 -2.67 -6.20
C SER A 41 22.61 -4.06 -5.88
N ALA A 42 22.48 -4.93 -6.88
CA ALA A 42 22.13 -6.32 -6.64
C ALA A 42 23.29 -7.07 -5.95
N ASP A 43 23.51 -6.77 -4.66
CA ASP A 43 24.37 -7.55 -3.80
C ASP A 43 23.85 -9.00 -3.81
N GLU A 44 24.73 -9.95 -4.15
CA GLU A 44 24.51 -11.39 -4.04
C GLU A 44 24.41 -11.79 -2.56
N GLU A 45 23.40 -11.27 -1.86
CA GLU A 45 23.05 -11.76 -0.53
C GLU A 45 22.43 -13.14 -0.68
N ASP A 46 23.04 -14.12 0.01
CA ASP A 46 22.57 -15.50 0.07
C ASP A 46 21.07 -15.55 0.38
N TRP A 47 20.37 -16.42 -0.35
CA TRP A 47 18.94 -16.66 -0.18
C TRP A 47 18.61 -17.06 1.27
N PRO A 48 17.98 -16.19 2.08
CA PRO A 48 17.85 -16.46 3.50
C PRO A 48 16.74 -17.46 3.84
N LEU A 49 15.90 -17.83 2.87
CA LEU A 49 14.75 -18.69 3.13
C LEU A 49 15.08 -20.18 3.02
N SER A 50 14.59 -20.94 3.99
CA SER A 50 14.56 -22.40 3.93
C SER A 50 13.41 -22.96 3.07
N PHE A 51 12.48 -22.10 2.62
CA PHE A 51 11.26 -22.49 1.89
C PHE A 51 11.03 -21.67 0.62
N PRO A 52 10.26 -22.19 -0.35
CA PRO A 52 10.03 -21.49 -1.62
C PRO A 52 9.04 -20.33 -1.46
N VAL A 53 9.31 -19.22 -2.15
CA VAL A 53 8.31 -18.17 -2.39
C VAL A 53 7.96 -18.12 -3.86
N ALA A 54 6.66 -18.06 -4.18
CA ALA A 54 6.19 -18.16 -5.55
C ALA A 54 5.09 -17.14 -5.87
N MET A 55 4.78 -16.95 -7.15
CA MET A 55 3.78 -16.00 -7.59
C MET A 55 3.15 -16.41 -8.91
N TRP A 56 1.82 -16.26 -9.02
CA TRP A 56 1.18 -16.21 -10.32
C TRP A 56 1.18 -14.77 -10.82
N ASP A 57 1.87 -14.51 -11.94
CA ASP A 57 1.83 -13.22 -12.64
C ASP A 57 0.77 -13.28 -13.74
N LEU A 58 -0.18 -12.36 -13.68
CA LEU A 58 -1.25 -12.23 -14.69
C LEU A 58 -0.94 -11.18 -15.76
N GLU A 59 0.22 -10.54 -15.67
CA GLU A 59 0.71 -9.53 -16.61
C GLU A 59 -0.24 -8.33 -16.76
N GLN A 60 -1.00 -8.02 -15.71
CA GLN A 60 -1.98 -6.93 -15.70
C GLN A 60 -1.38 -5.59 -15.24
N CYS A 61 -0.16 -5.61 -14.71
CA CYS A 61 0.55 -4.45 -14.16
C CYS A 61 1.69 -4.01 -15.08
N ASP A 62 2.07 -2.72 -14.99
CA ASP A 62 3.27 -2.21 -15.66
C ASP A 62 4.52 -2.95 -15.12
N PRO A 63 5.29 -3.66 -15.97
CA PRO A 63 6.46 -4.42 -15.53
C PRO A 63 7.48 -3.62 -14.73
N LYS A 64 7.61 -2.31 -14.98
CA LYS A 64 8.59 -1.46 -14.30
C LYS A 64 8.15 -1.09 -12.87
N LYS A 65 6.85 -1.05 -12.62
CA LYS A 65 6.27 -0.64 -11.33
C LYS A 65 5.80 -1.82 -10.50
N CYS A 66 5.69 -2.99 -11.10
CA CYS A 66 5.25 -4.21 -10.42
C CYS A 66 6.32 -4.70 -9.44
N SER A 67 5.99 -4.65 -8.14
CA SER A 67 6.83 -5.20 -7.07
C SER A 67 7.06 -6.70 -7.23
N GLY A 68 6.04 -7.47 -7.68
CA GLY A 68 6.17 -8.90 -7.96
C GLY A 68 7.22 -9.20 -9.04
N ARG A 69 7.20 -8.44 -10.14
CA ARG A 69 8.20 -8.56 -11.21
C ARG A 69 9.59 -8.07 -10.77
N LYS A 70 9.69 -7.05 -9.91
CA LYS A 70 10.97 -6.68 -9.28
C LYS A 70 11.52 -7.84 -8.46
N LEU A 71 10.70 -8.48 -7.61
CA LEU A 71 11.13 -9.65 -6.85
C LEU A 71 11.58 -10.81 -7.75
N ALA A 72 10.86 -11.08 -8.84
CA ALA A 72 11.27 -12.11 -9.80
C ALA A 72 12.64 -11.81 -10.46
N ARG A 73 12.95 -10.53 -10.75
CA ARG A 73 14.27 -10.12 -11.27
C ARG A 73 15.40 -10.33 -10.28
N HIS A 74 15.15 -10.13 -8.98
CA HIS A 74 16.09 -10.45 -7.91
C HIS A 74 16.14 -11.96 -7.57
N GLY A 75 15.42 -12.81 -8.32
CA GLY A 75 15.32 -14.24 -8.05
C GLY A 75 14.45 -14.59 -6.82
N LEU A 76 13.94 -13.60 -6.08
CA LEU A 76 13.22 -13.71 -4.80
C LEU A 76 11.86 -14.40 -4.86
N VAL A 77 11.35 -14.64 -6.06
CA VAL A 77 10.06 -15.28 -6.26
C VAL A 77 10.10 -16.16 -7.50
N LYS A 78 9.58 -17.39 -7.37
CA LYS A 78 9.37 -18.30 -8.49
C LYS A 78 8.06 -18.02 -9.22
N MET A 79 8.14 -17.77 -10.51
CA MET A 79 6.97 -17.56 -11.37
C MET A 79 6.22 -18.87 -11.62
N LEU A 80 4.92 -18.90 -11.32
CA LEU A 80 4.04 -20.03 -11.53
C LEU A 80 3.18 -19.82 -12.77
N ARG A 81 3.03 -20.87 -13.59
CA ARG A 81 2.08 -20.90 -14.70
C ARG A 81 0.67 -21.15 -14.17
N LEU A 82 -0.35 -20.58 -14.83
CA LEU A 82 -1.75 -20.89 -14.52
C LEU A 82 -2.03 -22.40 -14.64
N GLY A 83 -2.77 -22.96 -13.68
CA GLY A 83 -3.04 -24.39 -13.57
C GLY A 83 -2.01 -25.18 -12.74
N VAL A 84 -0.84 -24.60 -12.47
CA VAL A 84 0.12 -25.18 -11.50
C VAL A 84 -0.45 -25.05 -10.10
N ARG A 85 -0.33 -26.12 -9.31
CA ARG A 85 -0.69 -26.12 -7.89
C ARG A 85 0.48 -25.61 -7.06
N PHE A 86 0.18 -24.79 -6.05
CA PHE A 86 1.10 -24.47 -4.97
C PHE A 86 0.57 -25.10 -3.66
N SER A 87 1.42 -25.81 -2.93
CA SER A 87 1.00 -26.54 -1.72
C SER A 87 1.04 -25.67 -0.46
N GLY A 88 1.86 -24.62 -0.45
CA GLY A 88 2.00 -23.72 0.68
C GLY A 88 0.86 -22.70 0.81
N LEU A 89 1.09 -21.72 1.67
CA LEU A 89 0.14 -20.65 1.95
C LEU A 89 0.02 -19.74 0.73
N VAL A 90 -1.20 -19.41 0.32
CA VAL A 90 -1.44 -18.54 -0.84
C VAL A 90 -2.27 -17.33 -0.42
N LEU A 91 -1.69 -16.15 -0.59
CA LEU A 91 -2.36 -14.88 -0.39
C LEU A 91 -3.20 -14.56 -1.62
N THR A 92 -4.51 -14.51 -1.43
CA THR A 92 -5.46 -14.32 -2.52
C THR A 92 -6.75 -13.70 -2.01
N PRO A 93 -7.38 -12.77 -2.76
CA PRO A 93 -8.63 -12.12 -2.35
C PRO A 93 -9.82 -13.08 -2.26
N VAL A 94 -9.70 -14.29 -2.82
CA VAL A 94 -10.72 -15.36 -2.68
C VAL A 94 -10.51 -16.26 -1.46
N GLY A 95 -9.51 -15.96 -0.63
CA GLY A 95 -9.29 -16.66 0.63
C GLY A 95 -10.46 -16.45 1.60
N GLN A 96 -10.74 -17.46 2.42
CA GLN A 96 -11.80 -17.36 3.45
C GLN A 96 -11.24 -17.25 4.86
N LYS A 97 -9.99 -17.67 5.08
CA LYS A 97 -9.33 -17.63 6.38
C LYS A 97 -8.26 -16.54 6.37
N CYS A 98 -8.18 -15.78 7.45
CA CYS A 98 -7.11 -14.82 7.64
C CYS A 98 -5.78 -15.54 7.92
N VAL A 99 -4.65 -14.99 7.46
CA VAL A 99 -3.32 -15.43 7.86
C VAL A 99 -3.20 -15.31 9.38
N SER A 100 -2.60 -16.32 10.02
CA SER A 100 -2.33 -16.30 11.47
C SER A 100 -1.07 -17.08 11.81
N PRO A 101 -0.54 -16.97 13.04
CA PRO A 101 0.61 -17.76 13.47
C PRO A 101 0.40 -19.28 13.37
N ALA A 102 -0.84 -19.76 13.38
CA ALA A 102 -1.16 -21.18 13.12
C ALA A 102 -0.74 -21.67 11.72
N ASP A 103 -0.46 -20.77 10.77
CA ASP A 103 0.03 -21.11 9.44
C ASP A 103 1.57 -21.28 9.39
N HIS A 104 2.29 -21.10 10.50
CA HIS A 104 3.76 -21.22 10.58
C HIS A 104 4.29 -22.49 9.91
N ASP A 105 3.75 -23.66 10.26
CA ASP A 105 4.23 -24.94 9.73
C ASP A 105 3.95 -25.08 8.22
N ILE A 106 2.86 -24.50 7.73
CA ILE A 106 2.53 -24.50 6.29
C ILE A 106 3.59 -23.69 5.53
N VAL A 107 3.96 -22.51 6.05
CA VAL A 107 4.97 -21.65 5.44
C VAL A 107 6.35 -22.30 5.53
N ARG A 108 6.73 -22.84 6.69
CA ARG A 108 8.00 -23.55 6.89
C ARG A 108 8.18 -24.71 5.91
N ASP A 109 7.17 -25.56 5.77
CA ASP A 109 7.32 -26.83 5.06
C ASP A 109 7.04 -26.70 3.55
N TYR A 110 6.19 -25.75 3.15
CA TYR A 110 5.72 -25.63 1.76
C TYR A 110 5.86 -24.23 1.15
N GLY A 111 6.19 -23.23 1.95
CA GLY A 111 6.41 -21.87 1.50
C GLY A 111 5.16 -21.01 1.37
N CYS A 112 5.33 -19.86 0.71
CA CYS A 112 4.30 -18.83 0.54
C CYS A 112 4.17 -18.43 -0.93
N ALA A 113 2.97 -18.09 -1.38
CA ALA A 113 2.76 -17.51 -2.71
C ALA A 113 1.72 -16.38 -2.74
N VAL A 114 1.85 -15.52 -3.73
CA VAL A 114 0.95 -14.39 -4.01
C VAL A 114 0.35 -14.47 -5.41
N VAL A 115 -0.76 -13.79 -5.62
CA VAL A 115 -1.34 -13.55 -6.95
C VAL A 115 -1.05 -12.10 -7.35
N ASP A 116 -0.19 -11.90 -8.33
CA ASP A 116 0.13 -10.57 -8.89
C ASP A 116 -0.88 -10.21 -9.98
N CYS A 117 -1.82 -9.36 -9.58
CA CYS A 117 -2.91 -8.86 -10.41
C CYS A 117 -3.13 -7.38 -10.10
N SER A 118 -3.74 -6.66 -11.04
CA SER A 118 -4.06 -5.25 -10.76
C SER A 118 -5.32 -5.17 -9.93
N TRP A 119 -5.34 -4.28 -8.93
CA TRP A 119 -6.53 -4.01 -8.12
C TRP A 119 -7.76 -3.62 -8.96
N ALA A 120 -7.55 -3.07 -10.15
CA ALA A 120 -8.61 -2.68 -11.08
C ALA A 120 -9.21 -3.85 -11.88
N ARG A 121 -8.61 -5.04 -11.85
CA ARG A 121 -8.99 -6.20 -12.67
C ARG A 121 -9.16 -7.48 -11.85
N LEU A 122 -9.56 -7.34 -10.60
CA LEU A 122 -9.86 -8.48 -9.74
C LEU A 122 -10.99 -9.35 -10.32
N ASP A 123 -12.04 -8.74 -10.87
CA ASP A 123 -13.19 -9.48 -11.41
C ASP A 123 -12.84 -10.30 -12.66
N ASP A 124 -11.87 -9.83 -13.45
CA ASP A 124 -11.36 -10.53 -14.64
C ASP A 124 -10.37 -11.66 -14.31
N THR A 125 -9.97 -11.79 -13.04
CA THR A 125 -8.85 -12.64 -12.66
C THR A 125 -9.29 -14.11 -12.52
N PRO A 126 -8.63 -15.07 -13.20
CA PRO A 126 -9.05 -16.46 -13.20
C PRO A 126 -8.59 -17.21 -11.92
N PHE A 127 -9.08 -16.80 -10.74
CA PHE A 127 -8.73 -17.40 -9.44
C PHE A 127 -8.96 -18.91 -9.40
N GLY A 128 -9.99 -19.43 -10.07
CA GLY A 128 -10.25 -20.87 -10.15
C GLY A 128 -9.16 -21.70 -10.85
N ARG A 129 -8.26 -21.07 -11.61
CA ARG A 129 -7.09 -21.73 -12.23
C ARG A 129 -5.85 -21.76 -11.33
N MET A 130 -5.87 -21.07 -10.20
CA MET A 130 -4.78 -21.01 -9.22
C MET A 130 -5.12 -21.97 -8.07
N ARG A 131 -4.59 -23.19 -8.16
CA ARG A 131 -4.98 -24.28 -7.23
C ARG A 131 -4.10 -24.27 -5.99
N THR A 132 -4.72 -24.19 -4.82
CA THR A 132 -4.05 -24.23 -3.51
C THR A 132 -4.94 -24.89 -2.46
N PRO A 133 -4.40 -25.68 -1.52
CA PRO A 133 -5.15 -26.14 -0.36
C PRO A 133 -5.29 -25.05 0.73
N ASN A 134 -4.42 -24.03 0.72
CA ASN A 134 -4.25 -23.08 1.81
C ASN A 134 -4.43 -21.62 1.34
N PRO A 135 -5.60 -21.23 0.79
CA PRO A 135 -5.85 -19.83 0.46
C PRO A 135 -6.07 -19.02 1.76
N ARG A 136 -5.46 -17.84 1.83
CA ARG A 136 -5.55 -16.92 2.97
C ARG A 136 -5.77 -15.47 2.51
N LEU A 137 -6.49 -14.72 3.35
CA LEU A 137 -6.55 -13.26 3.31
C LEU A 137 -5.55 -12.68 4.30
N LEU A 138 -5.01 -11.50 4.00
CA LEU A 138 -4.28 -10.74 5.00
C LEU A 138 -5.25 -9.98 5.91
N PRO A 139 -4.91 -9.81 7.20
CA PRO A 139 -5.68 -8.93 8.08
C PRO A 139 -5.52 -7.48 7.64
N PHE A 140 -6.32 -6.59 8.25
CA PHE A 140 -6.20 -5.15 8.05
C PHE A 140 -4.75 -4.68 8.27
N LEU A 141 -4.19 -4.07 7.25
CA LEU A 141 -2.88 -3.42 7.21
C LEU A 141 -2.96 -2.24 6.24
N VAL A 142 -2.08 -1.27 6.42
CA VAL A 142 -2.02 -0.05 5.62
C VAL A 142 -0.81 -0.11 4.68
N ALA A 143 -1.04 0.20 3.42
CA ALA A 143 0.01 0.24 2.42
C ALA A 143 1.00 1.39 2.69
N ALA A 144 2.30 1.08 2.61
CA ALA A 144 3.40 2.05 2.61
C ALA A 144 4.02 2.23 1.21
N ASN A 145 3.62 1.43 0.23
CA ASN A 145 4.12 1.58 -1.14
C ASN A 145 3.75 2.94 -1.76
N PRO A 146 4.60 3.50 -2.65
CA PRO A 146 4.40 4.84 -3.22
C PRO A 146 3.16 5.03 -4.11
N ILE A 147 2.46 3.95 -4.47
CA ILE A 147 1.27 4.00 -5.33
C ILE A 147 -0.01 4.10 -4.48
N ASN A 148 -0.06 3.35 -3.37
CA ASN A 148 -1.23 3.22 -2.51
C ASN A 148 -0.98 3.67 -1.06
N TYR A 149 0.05 4.47 -0.81
CA TYR A 149 0.41 4.93 0.53
C TYR A 149 -0.80 5.41 1.34
N GLY A 150 -0.94 4.88 2.56
CA GLY A 150 -2.04 5.22 3.47
C GLY A 150 -3.38 4.53 3.16
N LYS A 151 -3.49 3.78 2.06
CA LYS A 151 -4.73 3.07 1.73
C LYS A 151 -4.81 1.74 2.49
N PRO A 152 -5.96 1.43 3.10
CA PRO A 152 -6.16 0.17 3.80
C PRO A 152 -6.26 -1.00 2.81
N CYS A 153 -5.66 -2.14 3.17
CA CYS A 153 -5.72 -3.42 2.45
C CYS A 153 -5.24 -3.41 0.98
N GLN A 154 -4.73 -2.29 0.46
CA GLN A 154 -4.21 -2.16 -0.92
C GLN A 154 -2.70 -2.37 -0.99
N LEU A 155 -2.27 -3.47 -0.38
CA LEU A 155 -0.85 -3.85 -0.30
C LEU A 155 -0.31 -4.23 -1.68
N SER A 156 0.98 -4.00 -1.86
CA SER A 156 1.76 -4.54 -2.97
C SER A 156 2.15 -6.00 -2.71
N CYS A 157 2.60 -6.72 -3.74
CA CYS A 157 3.00 -8.12 -3.62
C CYS A 157 4.13 -8.33 -2.61
N VAL A 158 5.10 -7.41 -2.54
CA VAL A 158 6.18 -7.48 -1.53
C VAL A 158 5.67 -7.25 -0.11
N GLU A 159 4.79 -6.26 0.11
CA GLU A 159 4.20 -6.00 1.43
C GLU A 159 3.33 -7.17 1.88
N ALA A 160 2.60 -7.79 0.95
CA ALA A 160 1.78 -8.96 1.23
C ALA A 160 2.63 -10.16 1.68
N ILE A 161 3.72 -10.45 0.97
CA ILE A 161 4.68 -11.48 1.36
C ILE A 161 5.26 -11.16 2.73
N ALA A 162 5.78 -9.95 2.93
CA ALA A 162 6.43 -9.55 4.18
C ALA A 162 5.48 -9.59 5.38
N ALA A 163 4.22 -9.18 5.20
CA ALA A 163 3.18 -9.29 6.22
C ALA A 163 2.91 -10.74 6.60
N ALA A 164 2.72 -11.62 5.61
CA ALA A 164 2.48 -13.03 5.87
C ALA A 164 3.65 -13.69 6.57
N LEU A 165 4.89 -13.43 6.14
CA LEU A 165 6.09 -13.95 6.78
C LEU A 165 6.21 -13.45 8.23
N THR A 166 6.02 -12.16 8.47
CA THR A 166 6.05 -11.58 9.83
C THR A 166 5.01 -12.23 10.74
N ILE A 167 3.75 -12.33 10.28
CA ILE A 167 2.66 -12.91 11.07
C ILE A 167 2.90 -14.40 11.34
N THR A 168 3.53 -15.12 10.40
CA THR A 168 3.77 -16.57 10.53
C THR A 168 5.09 -16.92 11.21
N GLY A 169 5.80 -15.95 11.80
CA GLY A 169 7.01 -16.19 12.61
C GLY A 169 8.34 -16.06 11.87
N PHE A 170 8.33 -15.46 10.66
CA PHE A 170 9.51 -15.22 9.82
C PHE A 170 9.76 -13.71 9.59
N PRO A 171 9.98 -12.91 10.66
CA PRO A 171 10.09 -11.46 10.55
C PRO A 171 11.36 -11.00 9.83
N GLU A 172 12.48 -11.71 9.99
CA GLU A 172 13.75 -11.34 9.34
C GLU A 172 13.68 -11.57 7.82
N GLU A 173 13.02 -12.65 7.42
CA GLU A 173 12.68 -12.94 6.05
C GLU A 173 11.78 -11.86 5.47
N GLY A 174 10.71 -11.48 6.16
CA GLY A 174 9.84 -10.38 5.73
C GLY A 174 10.59 -9.06 5.56
N LYS A 175 11.49 -8.74 6.49
CA LYS A 175 12.36 -7.56 6.45
C LYS A 175 13.34 -7.60 5.28
N PHE A 176 13.91 -8.76 4.96
CA PHE A 176 14.78 -8.96 3.81
C PHE A 176 14.05 -8.71 2.47
N TYR A 177 12.80 -9.15 2.33
CA TYR A 177 12.01 -8.85 1.13
C TYR A 177 11.78 -7.35 0.95
N LEU A 178 11.52 -6.64 2.05
CA LEU A 178 11.30 -5.19 2.05
C LEU A 178 12.60 -4.41 1.83
N SER A 179 13.77 -4.92 2.23
CA SER A 179 15.05 -4.22 2.06
C SER A 179 15.43 -4.00 0.60
N LYS A 180 14.86 -4.77 -0.33
CA LYS A 180 15.03 -4.57 -1.79
C LYS A 180 14.24 -3.39 -2.35
N PHE A 181 13.54 -2.65 -1.49
CA PHE A 181 12.78 -1.47 -1.82
C PHE A 181 13.19 -0.35 -0.88
N SER A 182 13.65 0.77 -1.42
CA SER A 182 14.07 1.94 -0.63
C SER A 182 13.03 2.41 0.38
N TRP A 183 11.73 2.29 0.07
CA TRP A 183 10.60 2.62 0.94
C TRP A 183 10.11 1.47 1.84
N GLY A 184 10.66 0.26 1.69
CA GLY A 184 10.14 -0.96 2.32
C GLY A 184 10.13 -0.92 3.85
N HIS A 185 11.12 -0.25 4.46
CA HIS A 185 11.18 -0.06 5.91
C HIS A 185 9.93 0.65 6.47
N SER A 186 9.36 1.60 5.72
CA SER A 186 8.17 2.35 6.12
C SER A 186 6.94 1.45 6.29
N PHE A 187 6.88 0.28 5.63
CA PHE A 187 5.78 -0.67 5.81
C PHE A 187 5.77 -1.27 7.22
N LEU A 188 6.94 -1.66 7.72
CA LEU A 188 7.08 -2.22 9.07
C LEU A 188 6.80 -1.15 10.12
N GLU A 189 7.32 0.06 9.93
CA GLU A 189 7.10 1.19 10.85
C GLU A 189 5.62 1.57 10.92
N LEU A 190 4.96 1.70 9.77
CA LEU A 190 3.55 2.09 9.68
C LEU A 190 2.62 1.07 10.33
N ASN A 191 2.97 -0.21 10.29
CA ASN A 191 2.13 -1.31 10.76
C ASN A 191 2.70 -2.01 12.01
N ASP A 192 3.68 -1.42 12.69
CA ASP A 192 4.45 -2.07 13.77
C ASP A 192 3.55 -2.61 14.88
N GLU A 193 2.60 -1.79 15.35
CA GLU A 193 1.65 -2.18 16.40
C GLU A 193 0.78 -3.37 15.97
N LEU A 194 0.24 -3.33 14.75
CA LEU A 194 -0.63 -4.38 14.22
C LEU A 194 0.14 -5.68 13.98
N LEU A 195 1.32 -5.61 13.35
CA LEU A 195 2.15 -6.78 13.07
C LEU A 195 2.58 -7.48 14.36
N LYS A 196 2.96 -6.72 15.39
CA LYS A 196 3.26 -7.27 16.73
C LYS A 196 2.04 -7.92 17.37
N LYS A 197 0.86 -7.28 17.31
CA LYS A 197 -0.39 -7.86 17.82
C LYS A 197 -0.74 -9.17 17.10
N TYR A 198 -0.70 -9.18 15.78
CA TYR A 198 -1.02 -10.37 14.98
C TYR A 198 -0.05 -11.53 15.19
N ALA A 199 1.24 -11.24 15.37
CA ALA A 199 2.25 -12.27 15.65
C ALA A 199 2.07 -12.94 17.02
N LEU A 200 1.39 -12.30 17.97
CA LEU A 200 1.09 -12.84 19.29
C LEU A 200 -0.21 -13.65 19.34
N CYS A 201 -1.05 -13.59 18.31
CA CYS A 201 -2.30 -14.35 18.23
C CYS A 201 -2.03 -15.86 18.06
N ALA A 202 -2.93 -16.71 18.54
CA ALA A 202 -2.82 -18.16 18.32
C ALA A 202 -3.45 -18.61 16.99
N ASN A 203 -4.47 -17.90 16.49
CA ASN A 203 -5.28 -18.36 15.37
C ASN A 203 -5.96 -17.20 14.61
N ALA A 204 -6.59 -17.53 13.47
CA ALA A 204 -7.25 -16.55 12.61
C ALA A 204 -8.39 -15.78 13.30
N VAL A 205 -9.08 -16.37 14.29
CA VAL A 205 -10.17 -15.70 15.01
C VAL A 205 -9.61 -14.59 15.89
N GLU A 206 -8.52 -14.85 16.59
CA GLU A 206 -7.83 -13.84 17.40
C GLU A 206 -7.24 -12.72 16.55
N VAL A 207 -6.69 -13.04 15.38
CA VAL A 207 -6.21 -12.02 14.42
C VAL A 207 -7.36 -11.10 13.99
N ILE A 208 -8.53 -11.67 13.68
CA ILE A 208 -9.72 -10.90 13.32
C ILE A 208 -10.18 -10.03 14.51
N ALA A 209 -10.22 -10.57 15.73
CA ALA A 209 -10.60 -9.79 16.90
C ALA A 209 -9.63 -8.62 17.16
N ALA A 210 -8.32 -8.84 17.01
CA ALA A 210 -7.30 -7.80 17.15
C ALA A 210 -7.44 -6.69 16.10
N GLN A 211 -7.77 -7.06 14.84
CA GLN A 211 -8.01 -6.07 13.79
C GLN A 211 -9.27 -5.24 14.06
N GLU A 212 -10.35 -5.87 14.53
CA GLU A 212 -11.62 -5.21 14.81
C GLU A 212 -11.47 -4.20 15.95
N GLN A 213 -10.78 -4.60 17.01
CA GLN A 213 -10.46 -3.72 18.13
C GLN A 213 -9.66 -2.49 17.65
N PHE A 214 -8.61 -2.71 16.86
CA PHE A 214 -7.81 -1.60 16.32
C PHE A 214 -8.65 -0.63 15.48
N LEU A 215 -9.56 -1.14 14.64
CA LEU A 215 -10.43 -0.31 13.82
C LEU A 215 -11.45 0.48 14.65
N VAL A 216 -11.93 -0.06 15.76
CA VAL A 216 -12.81 0.66 16.70
C VAL A 216 -12.03 1.77 17.39
N ASP A 217 -10.84 1.46 17.92
CA ASP A 217 -9.99 2.42 18.62
C ASP A 217 -9.58 3.57 17.69
N ALA A 218 -9.18 3.27 16.46
CA ALA A 218 -8.81 4.29 15.46
C ALA A 218 -9.99 5.20 15.06
N LYS A 219 -11.22 4.65 15.02
CA LYS A 219 -12.43 5.46 14.79
C LYS A 219 -12.71 6.38 15.96
N GLN A 220 -12.58 5.88 17.19
CA GLN A 220 -12.79 6.68 18.40
C GLN A 220 -11.75 7.80 18.51
N GLU A 221 -10.47 7.49 18.29
CA GLU A 221 -9.39 8.47 18.30
C GLU A 221 -9.64 9.59 17.28
N ARG A 222 -10.13 9.25 16.09
CA ARG A 222 -10.52 10.25 15.08
C ARG A 222 -11.65 11.15 15.58
N ILE A 223 -12.66 10.60 16.24
CA ILE A 223 -13.78 11.37 16.80
C ILE A 223 -13.25 12.32 17.89
N ASP A 224 -12.41 11.83 18.79
CA ASP A 224 -11.85 12.61 19.90
C ASP A 224 -10.99 13.76 19.38
N ARG A 225 -10.14 13.52 18.36
CA ARG A 225 -9.35 14.57 17.70
C ARG A 225 -10.22 15.64 17.04
N LEU A 226 -11.39 15.27 16.50
CA LEU A 226 -12.33 16.23 15.91
C LEU A 226 -13.15 17.00 16.96
N ALA A 227 -13.33 16.43 18.15
CA ALA A 227 -14.04 17.07 19.26
C ALA A 227 -13.19 18.17 19.93
N VAL A 228 -11.87 18.06 19.88
CA VAL A 228 -10.94 19.10 20.32
C VAL A 228 -10.77 20.10 19.17
N SER A 229 -11.38 21.29 19.28
CA SER A 229 -11.12 22.39 18.36
C SER A 229 -9.64 22.79 18.41
N ASP A 230 -8.90 22.56 17.33
CA ASP A 230 -7.51 23.01 17.16
C ASP A 230 -7.38 24.54 17.02
N PHE A 231 -8.50 25.27 16.90
CA PHE A 231 -8.48 26.72 16.89
C PHE A 231 -8.41 27.25 18.33
N PRO A 232 -7.49 28.19 18.63
CA PRO A 232 -7.58 28.95 19.86
C PRO A 232 -8.95 29.64 19.91
N PRO A 233 -9.57 29.77 21.09
CA PRO A 233 -10.78 30.57 21.22
C PRO A 233 -10.49 31.96 20.65
N THR A 234 -11.28 32.36 19.67
CA THR A 234 -11.18 33.70 19.09
C THR A 234 -11.72 34.68 20.12
N ASP A 235 -10.86 35.24 20.97
CA ASP A 235 -11.15 36.44 21.77
C ASP A 235 -11.21 37.69 20.86
N SER A 236 -12.00 37.62 19.79
CA SER A 236 -12.43 38.83 19.11
C SER A 236 -13.69 39.26 19.82
N GLU A 237 -13.59 40.29 20.66
CA GLU A 237 -14.73 41.06 21.17
C GLU A 237 -15.50 41.61 19.97
N SER A 238 -16.41 40.82 19.43
CA SER A 238 -17.54 41.29 18.64
C SER A 238 -18.73 41.31 19.58
N GLU A 239 -19.27 42.51 19.81
CA GLU A 239 -20.48 42.74 20.58
C GLU A 239 -21.55 41.69 20.22
N GLU A 240 -22.01 40.97 21.24
CA GLU A 240 -23.12 40.03 21.12
C GLU A 240 -24.39 40.80 20.75
N GLU A 241 -24.80 40.78 19.47
CA GLU A 241 -26.21 40.90 19.15
C GLU A 241 -26.86 39.54 19.41
N LYS A 242 -27.65 39.47 20.49
CA LYS A 242 -28.49 38.33 20.82
C LYS A 242 -29.58 38.17 19.75
N GLU A 243 -29.40 37.23 18.83
CA GLU A 243 -30.54 36.66 18.10
C GLU A 243 -31.01 35.38 18.81
N GLU A 244 -32.30 35.35 19.16
CA GLU A 244 -32.94 34.21 19.80
C GLU A 244 -32.97 32.97 18.87
N PRO A 245 -32.88 31.75 19.42
CA PRO A 245 -32.88 30.54 18.62
C PRO A 245 -34.28 30.27 18.05
N VAL A 246 -34.41 30.38 16.72
CA VAL A 246 -35.55 29.81 15.99
C VAL A 246 -35.39 28.29 15.97
N LEU A 247 -36.22 27.61 16.76
CA LEU A 247 -36.41 26.15 16.68
C LEU A 247 -37.01 25.80 15.31
N THR A 248 -36.21 25.27 14.40
CA THR A 248 -36.71 24.47 13.27
C THR A 248 -36.25 23.02 13.44
N ASN A 249 -37.23 22.12 13.47
CA ASN A 249 -37.07 20.68 13.60
C ASN A 249 -36.19 20.11 12.48
N THR A 250 -34.94 19.77 12.79
CA THR A 250 -34.03 19.01 11.91
C THR A 250 -34.14 17.49 12.10
N ALA A 251 -35.30 17.02 12.57
CA ALA A 251 -35.58 15.58 12.69
C ALA A 251 -35.95 14.94 11.33
N SER A 252 -36.48 15.69 10.35
CA SER A 252 -36.90 15.11 9.06
C SER A 252 -35.80 15.07 7.99
N GLU A 253 -34.73 15.86 8.12
CA GLU A 253 -33.62 15.86 7.13
C GLU A 253 -32.61 14.73 7.35
N VAL A 254 -32.58 14.12 8.54
CA VAL A 254 -31.73 12.96 8.84
C VAL A 254 -32.38 11.66 8.34
N GLU A 255 -33.71 11.59 8.33
CA GLU A 255 -34.46 10.40 7.92
C GLU A 255 -34.47 10.22 6.39
N GLU A 256 -34.44 11.32 5.61
CA GLU A 256 -34.37 11.27 4.15
C GLU A 256 -32.98 10.87 3.60
N ARG A 257 -31.89 11.10 4.36
CA ARG A 257 -30.53 10.73 3.93
C ARG A 257 -30.16 9.28 4.24
N LEU A 258 -30.95 8.58 5.06
CA LEU A 258 -30.72 7.18 5.40
C LEU A 258 -31.42 6.21 4.44
N THR A 259 -32.37 6.68 3.63
CA THR A 259 -33.03 5.86 2.60
C THR A 259 -32.20 5.72 1.31
N ASP A 260 -31.28 6.65 1.03
CA ASP A 260 -30.46 6.63 -0.19
C ASP A 260 -29.19 5.77 -0.09
N LEU A 261 -28.90 5.20 1.10
CA LEU A 261 -27.79 4.26 1.31
C LEU A 261 -28.23 2.78 1.31
N ASN A 262 -29.51 2.50 1.10
CA ASN A 262 -30.02 1.15 0.88
C ASN A 262 -30.61 1.03 -0.53
N ILE A 263 -29.75 0.79 -1.52
CA ILE A 263 -30.16 0.28 -2.83
C ILE A 263 -29.25 -0.89 -3.19
N THR A 264 -29.84 -2.09 -3.06
CA THR A 264 -29.62 -3.37 -3.77
C THR A 264 -28.19 -3.89 -3.96
#